data_AF-A0A6F8ZNU3-F1
#
_entry.id   AF-A0A6F8ZNU3-F1
#
_cell.length_a   1.000
_cell.length_b   1.000
_cell.length_c   1.000
_cell.angle_alpha   90.00
_cell.angle_beta   90.00
_cell.angle_gamma   90.00
#
_symmetry.space_group_name_H-M   'P 1'
#
loop_
_entity.id
_entity.type
_entity.pdbx_description
1 polymer ?
#
loop_
_entity_poly.entity_id
_entity_poly.type
_entity_poly.pdbx_seq_one_letter_code
_entity_poly.pdbx_strand_id
1 'polypeptide(L)'
;MESEIFTPLLEQFLLTPLVAWVKAAGHSSGNDGTKLSEYIELVDGIYLNEIMLEINPKATVQRTNKKVNNDSTLRIQNLSILIRQIKSYYQ
;
A
#
# COMPACT_ATOMS: atom_id res chain seq x y z
N MET A 1 -13.59 -23.17 3.25
CA MET A 1 -14.52 -22.27 3.96
C MET A 1 -13.90 -20.89 4.19
N GLU A 2 -12.65 -20.76 4.68
CA GLU A 2 -11.99 -19.43 4.79
C GLU A 2 -11.78 -18.73 3.44
N SER A 3 -11.47 -19.49 2.38
CA SER A 3 -11.27 -18.98 1.02
C SER A 3 -12.54 -18.39 0.39
N GLU A 4 -13.73 -18.86 0.78
CA GLU A 4 -15.01 -18.38 0.23
C GLU A 4 -15.44 -17.03 0.83
N ILE A 5 -14.95 -16.72 2.03
CA ILE A 5 -15.24 -15.45 2.74
C ILE A 5 -14.20 -14.39 2.39
N PHE A 6 -12.93 -14.80 2.23
CA PHE A 6 -11.83 -13.89 1.97
C PHE A 6 -11.98 -13.16 0.62
N THR A 7 -12.38 -13.87 -0.43
CA THR A 7 -12.49 -13.26 -1.77
C THR A 7 -13.51 -12.11 -1.79
N PRO A 8 -14.79 -12.28 -1.39
CA PRO A 8 -15.75 -11.16 -1.37
C PRO A 8 -15.29 -9.95 -0.54
N LEU A 9 -14.68 -10.18 0.62
CA LEU A 9 -14.17 -9.12 1.49
C LEU A 9 -13.01 -8.36 0.82
N LEU A 10 -12.10 -9.09 0.17
CA LEU A 10 -11.01 -8.53 -0.61
C LEU A 10 -11.53 -7.61 -1.71
N GLU A 11 -12.51 -8.07 -2.49
CA GLU A 11 -13.05 -7.26 -3.59
C GLU A 11 -13.74 -6.01 -3.04
N GLN A 12 -14.52 -6.15 -1.96
CA GLN A 12 -15.18 -5.02 -1.32
C GLN A 12 -14.15 -4.01 -0.78
N PHE A 13 -13.07 -4.48 -0.17
CA PHE A 13 -11.97 -3.65 0.30
C PHE A 13 -11.33 -2.84 -0.86
N LEU A 14 -11.06 -3.50 -1.99
CA LEU A 14 -10.47 -2.86 -3.17
C LEU A 14 -11.38 -1.82 -3.83
N LEU A 15 -12.70 -1.92 -3.60
CA LEU A 15 -13.69 -0.94 -4.04
C LEU A 15 -13.89 0.22 -3.06
N THR A 16 -13.23 0.22 -1.90
CA THR A 16 -13.38 1.32 -0.96
C THR A 16 -12.84 2.63 -1.53
N PRO A 17 -13.42 3.80 -1.18
CA PRO A 17 -13.02 5.08 -1.76
C PRO A 17 -11.54 5.40 -1.59
N LEU A 18 -10.94 5.02 -0.45
CA LEU A 18 -9.52 5.26 -0.21
C LEU A 18 -8.64 4.44 -1.14
N VAL A 19 -8.98 3.16 -1.38
CA VAL A 19 -8.22 2.32 -2.30
C VAL A 19 -8.37 2.80 -3.74
N ALA A 20 -9.59 3.18 -4.14
CA ALA A 20 -9.84 3.77 -5.45
C ALA A 20 -9.03 5.05 -5.68
N TRP A 21 -8.97 5.94 -4.68
CA TRP A 21 -8.17 7.15 -4.73
C TRP A 21 -6.67 6.84 -4.81
N VAL A 22 -6.16 5.92 -3.98
CA VAL A 22 -4.75 5.49 -3.97
C VAL A 22 -4.31 4.95 -5.34
N LYS A 23 -5.17 4.17 -6.01
CA LYS A 23 -4.91 3.67 -7.37
C LYS A 23 -4.88 4.78 -8.41
N ALA A 24 -5.80 5.74 -8.31
CA ALA A 24 -5.86 6.88 -9.23
C ALA A 24 -4.70 7.88 -9.02
N ALA A 25 -4.26 8.07 -7.77
CA ALA A 25 -3.25 9.06 -7.40
C ALA A 25 -1.82 8.62 -7.72
N GLY A 26 -1.43 7.39 -7.35
CA GLY A 26 -0.04 6.92 -7.48
C GLY A 26 0.36 6.44 -8.86
N HIS A 27 -0.34 6.88 -9.91
CA HIS A 27 -0.09 6.49 -11.30
C HIS A 27 0.04 4.98 -11.50
N SER A 28 -0.60 4.16 -10.65
CA SER A 28 -0.55 2.70 -10.77
C SER A 28 -1.03 2.37 -12.17
N SER A 29 -0.06 1.98 -13.01
CA SER A 29 -0.30 1.60 -14.40
C SER A 29 -1.23 0.42 -14.32
N GLY A 30 -2.51 0.65 -14.62
CA GLY A 30 -3.60 -0.31 -14.49
C GLY A 30 -3.10 -1.70 -14.82
N ASN A 31 -2.81 -2.47 -13.78
CA ASN A 31 -2.17 -3.75 -13.96
C ASN A 31 -3.29 -4.72 -14.31
N ASP A 32 -3.11 -5.51 -15.37
CA ASP A 32 -3.93 -6.66 -15.74
C ASP A 32 -3.88 -7.80 -14.68
N GLY A 33 -3.54 -7.44 -13.43
CA GLY A 33 -3.28 -8.32 -12.31
C GLY A 33 -4.56 -8.71 -11.57
N THR A 34 -4.48 -9.85 -10.89
CA THR A 34 -5.56 -10.33 -10.02
C THR A 34 -5.86 -9.36 -8.86
N LYS A 35 -7.08 -9.41 -8.32
CA LYS A 35 -7.45 -8.68 -7.08
C LYS A 35 -6.47 -8.96 -5.92
N LEU A 36 -5.93 -10.19 -5.85
CA LEU A 36 -4.94 -10.56 -4.84
C LEU A 36 -3.62 -9.81 -5.01
N SER A 37 -3.13 -9.64 -6.25
CA SER A 37 -1.90 -8.86 -6.49
C SER A 37 -2.08 -7.39 -6.14
N GLU A 38 -3.23 -6.79 -6.46
CA GLU A 38 -3.52 -5.40 -6.07
C GLU A 38 -3.54 -5.23 -4.55
N TYR A 39 -4.10 -6.20 -3.82
CA TYR A 39 -4.07 -6.18 -2.36
C TYR A 39 -2.66 -6.36 -1.80
N ILE A 40 -1.85 -7.24 -2.38
CA ILE A 40 -0.46 -7.46 -1.96
C ILE A 40 0.38 -6.20 -2.16
N GLU A 41 0.19 -5.48 -3.27
CA GLU A 41 0.87 -4.20 -3.55
C GLU A 41 0.54 -3.12 -2.49
N LEU A 42 -0.68 -3.11 -1.95
CA LEU A 42 -1.03 -2.22 -0.85
C LEU A 42 -0.39 -2.66 0.48
N VAL A 43 -0.46 -3.96 0.78
CA VAL A 43 -0.08 -4.52 2.09
C VAL A 43 1.44 -4.68 2.25
N ASP A 44 2.21 -4.73 1.16
CA ASP A 44 3.67 -4.69 1.24
C ASP A 44 4.24 -3.33 1.67
N GLY A 45 3.42 -2.30 1.57
CA GLY A 45 3.69 -0.93 2.00
C GLY A 45 4.66 -0.17 1.10
N ILE A 46 5.17 -0.73 0.01
CA ILE A 46 6.11 -0.03 -0.88
C ILE A 46 5.37 1.08 -1.63
N TYR A 47 4.28 0.72 -2.31
CA TYR A 47 3.50 1.64 -3.14
C TYR A 47 2.91 2.79 -2.33
N LEU A 48 2.39 2.51 -1.12
CA LEU A 48 1.85 3.54 -0.24
C LEU A 48 2.92 4.56 0.23
N ASN A 49 4.16 4.12 0.44
CA ASN A 49 5.26 5.03 0.77
C ASN A 49 5.67 5.89 -0.44
N GLU A 50 5.54 5.37 -1.67
CA GLU A 50 5.79 6.13 -2.90
C GLU A 50 4.74 7.24 -3.07
N ILE A 51 3.46 6.94 -2.86
CA ILE A 51 2.39 7.95 -2.82
C ILE A 51 2.66 9.00 -1.74
N MET A 52 3.08 8.59 -0.54
CA MET A 52 3.40 9.54 0.53
C MET A 52 4.56 10.48 0.16
N LEU A 53 5.54 9.98 -0.59
CA LEU A 53 6.63 10.81 -1.13
C LEU A 53 6.14 11.79 -2.19
N GLU A 54 5.19 11.40 -3.05
CA GLU A 54 4.56 12.33 -4.00
C GLU A 54 3.75 13.43 -3.27
N ILE A 55 3.04 13.08 -2.20
CA ILE A 55 2.30 14.03 -1.35
C ILE A 55 3.26 15.02 -0.66
N ASN A 56 4.39 14.54 -0.13
CA ASN A 56 5.39 15.39 0.52
C ASN A 56 6.82 15.12 0.00
N PRO A 57 7.21 15.72 -1.13
CA PRO A 57 8.53 15.53 -1.73
C PRO A 57 9.69 16.07 -0.87
N LYS A 58 9.39 16.92 0.12
CA LYS A 58 10.37 17.53 1.02
C LYS A 58 10.64 16.70 2.27
N ALA A 59 9.92 15.60 2.48
CA ALA A 59 10.14 14.71 3.60
C ALA A 59 11.54 14.06 3.54
N THR A 60 12.12 13.79 4.70
CA THR A 60 13.30 12.91 4.79
C THR A 60 12.92 11.53 4.27
N VAL A 61 13.49 11.14 3.12
CA VAL A 61 13.21 9.84 2.49
C VAL A 61 13.77 8.72 3.35
N GLN A 62 12.87 7.94 3.97
CA GLN A 62 13.22 6.66 4.58
C GLN A 62 13.09 5.55 3.54
N ARG A 63 14.15 4.76 3.36
CA ARG A 63 14.15 3.68 2.36
C ARG A 63 13.25 2.54 2.81
N THR A 64 12.29 2.18 1.96
CA THR A 64 11.47 0.98 2.09
C THR A 64 12.25 -0.28 1.72
N ASN A 65 11.90 -1.42 2.32
CA ASN A 65 12.35 -2.73 1.89
C ASN A 65 11.71 -3.09 0.54
N LYS A 66 12.48 -3.14 -0.54
CA LYS A 66 11.97 -3.42 -1.91
C LYS A 66 11.77 -4.91 -2.21
N LYS A 67 12.41 -5.81 -1.48
CA LYS A 67 12.30 -7.27 -1.65
C LYS A 67 11.56 -7.90 -0.48
N VAL A 68 10.28 -7.60 -0.38
CA VAL A 68 9.45 -8.04 0.76
C VAL A 68 9.22 -9.56 0.74
N ASN A 69 9.09 -10.19 -0.44
CA ASN A 69 8.97 -11.66 -0.59
C ASN A 69 7.96 -12.33 0.37
N ASN A 70 6.84 -11.64 0.65
CA ASN A 70 5.82 -12.08 1.61
C ASN A 70 6.29 -12.20 3.09
N ASP A 71 7.45 -11.62 3.44
CA ASP A 71 7.96 -11.52 4.81
C ASP A 71 7.14 -10.50 5.61
N SER A 72 6.45 -10.97 6.66
CA SER A 72 5.59 -10.12 7.49
C SER A 72 6.35 -9.03 8.24
N THR A 73 7.60 -9.28 8.65
CA THR A 73 8.42 -8.30 9.36
C THR A 73 8.77 -7.14 8.45
N LEU A 74 9.14 -7.42 7.20
CA LEU A 74 9.47 -6.38 6.22
C LEU A 74 8.23 -5.54 5.85
N ARG A 75 7.05 -6.16 5.75
CA ARG A 75 5.77 -5.44 5.57
C ARG A 75 5.48 -4.48 6.72
N ILE A 76 5.58 -4.98 7.96
CA ILE A 76 5.36 -4.18 9.17
C ILE A 76 6.33 -3.00 9.21
N GLN A 77 7.60 -3.22 8.85
CA GLN A 77 8.59 -2.14 8.77
C GLN A 77 8.20 -1.07 7.74
N ASN A 78 7.84 -1.46 6.52
CA ASN A 78 7.40 -0.53 5.48
C ASN A 78 6.16 0.28 5.92
N LEU A 79 5.15 -0.37 6.51
CA LEU A 79 3.95 0.31 7.01
C LEU A 79 4.25 1.21 8.22
N SER A 80 5.23 0.83 9.06
CA SER A 80 5.68 1.66 10.18
C SER A 80 6.36 2.95 9.71
N ILE A 81 7.12 2.88 8.60
CA ILE A 81 7.70 4.05 7.94
C ILE A 81 6.57 4.96 7.43
N LEU A 82 5.58 4.40 6.73
CA LEU A 82 4.43 5.15 6.21
C LEU A 82 3.69 5.90 7.32
N ILE A 83 3.35 5.21 8.41
CA ILE A 83 2.65 5.82 9.56
C ILE A 83 3.48 6.97 10.15
N ARG A 84 4.81 6.81 10.25
CA ARG A 84 5.70 7.87 10.75
C ARG A 84 5.70 9.08 9.82
N GLN A 85 5.75 8.86 8.51
CA GLN A 85 5.74 9.94 7.52
C GLN A 85 4.40 10.69 7.51
N ILE A 86 3.28 9.97 7.56
CA ILE A 86 1.95 10.58 7.69
C ILE A 86 1.87 11.44 8.94
N LYS A 87 2.29 10.91 10.10
CA LYS A 87 2.30 11.68 11.36
C LYS A 87 3.17 12.92 11.27
N SER A 88 4.38 12.79 10.73
CA SER A 88 5.32 13.90 10.57
C SER A 88 4.88 14.96 9.56
N TYR A 89 3.94 14.64 8.65
CA TYR A 89 3.41 15.61 7.70
C TYR A 89 2.41 16.58 8.35
N TYR A 90 1.65 16.08 9.33
CA TYR A 90 0.61 16.85 10.03
C TYR A 90 1.09 17.52 11.32
N GLN A 91 2.27 17.15 11.84
CA GLN A 91 2.90 17.73 13.02
C GLN A 91 3.91 18.79 12.61
#